data_AF-A0A530AE29-F1
#
_entry.id   AF-A0A530AE29-F1
#
_cell.length_a   1.000
_cell.length_b   1.000
_cell.length_c   1.000
_cell.angle_alpha   90.00
_cell.angle_beta   90.00
_cell.angle_gamma   90.00
#
_symmetry.space_group_name_H-M   'P 1'
#
loop_
_entity.id
_entity.type
_entity.pdbx_description
1 polymer ?
#
loop_
_entity_poly.entity_id
_entity_poly.type
_entity_poly.pdbx_seq_one_letter_code
_entity_poly.pdbx_strand_id
1 'polypeptide(L)'
;RELVQAAERARIDTIFVADHVSIWDSVKSGVAHYANARLEPLTLLSALASVTKHIGLITTASSSYSEPYNVARLFASLDHISGGRASWNVVTSAMDEEAR
;
A
#
# COMPACT_ATOMS: atom_id res chain seq x y z
N ARG A 1 -12.69 -2.14 -6.28
CA ARG A 1 -13.70 -1.09 -5.97
C ARG A 1 -14.83 -1.66 -5.11
N GLU A 2 -15.52 -2.72 -5.56
CA GLU A 2 -16.63 -3.32 -4.80
C GLU A 2 -16.26 -3.72 -3.37
N LEU A 3 -15.09 -4.34 -3.17
CA LEU A 3 -14.58 -4.72 -1.85
C LEU A 3 -14.51 -3.52 -0.88
N VAL A 4 -13.86 -2.42 -1.29
CA VAL A 4 -13.67 -1.26 -0.41
C VAL A 4 -15.00 -0.56 -0.12
N GLN A 5 -15.92 -0.53 -1.08
CA GLN A 5 -17.26 0.02 -0.88
C GLN A 5 -18.11 -0.86 0.05
N ALA A 6 -17.96 -2.19 -0.04
CA ALA A 6 -18.60 -3.11 0.88
C ALA A 6 -18.06 -2.94 2.31
N ALA A 7 -16.74 -2.83 2.47
CA ALA A 7 -16.10 -2.57 3.75
C ALA A 7 -16.58 -1.25 4.36
N GLU A 8 -16.66 -0.18 3.56
CA GLU A 8 -17.16 1.12 4.01
C GLU A 8 -18.65 1.07 4.43
N ARG A 9 -19.51 0.37 3.68
CA ARG A 9 -20.90 0.12 4.09
C ARG A 9 -21.01 -0.68 5.38
N ALA A 10 -20.06 -1.59 5.61
CA ALA A 10 -19.97 -2.40 6.81
C ALA A 10 -19.31 -1.67 8.01
N ARG A 11 -18.99 -0.38 7.87
CA ARG A 11 -18.35 0.45 8.93
C ARG A 11 -16.94 -0.01 9.32
N ILE A 12 -16.22 -0.68 8.42
CA ILE A 12 -14.79 -0.90 8.61
C ILE A 12 -14.05 0.43 8.51
N ASP A 13 -13.18 0.70 9.48
CA ASP A 13 -12.48 1.98 9.57
C ASP A 13 -11.45 2.17 8.46
N THR A 14 -10.73 1.12 8.08
CA THR A 14 -9.59 1.23 7.17
C THR A 14 -9.45 0.01 6.26
N ILE A 15 -8.89 0.25 5.07
CA ILE A 15 -8.32 -0.81 4.24
C ILE A 15 -6.79 -0.70 4.30
N PHE A 16 -6.14 -1.84 4.50
CA PHE A 16 -4.68 -1.93 4.55
C PHE A 16 -4.13 -2.75 3.41
N VAL A 17 -3.20 -2.16 2.66
CA VAL A 17 -2.51 -2.78 1.53
C VAL A 17 -1.04 -2.94 1.90
N ALA A 18 -0.66 -4.13 2.39
CA ALA A 18 0.72 -4.45 2.77
C ALA A 18 1.61 -4.62 1.55
N ASP A 19 2.84 -4.10 1.51
CA ASP A 19 3.73 -4.10 0.34
C ASP A 19 5.14 -4.59 0.66
N HIS A 20 5.84 -5.05 -0.37
CA HIS A 20 7.25 -5.45 -0.35
C HIS A 20 7.89 -5.10 -1.69
N VAL A 21 9.18 -4.74 -1.69
CA VAL A 21 9.85 -4.17 -2.88
C VAL A 21 10.55 -5.21 -3.76
N SER A 22 10.39 -6.51 -3.47
CA SER A 22 11.03 -7.61 -4.18
C SER A 22 10.03 -8.68 -4.61
N ILE A 23 10.48 -9.69 -5.36
CA ILE A 23 9.71 -10.92 -5.58
C ILE A 23 10.32 -11.99 -4.68
N TRP A 24 9.48 -12.72 -3.96
CA TRP A 24 9.94 -13.85 -3.15
C TRP A 24 10.44 -14.97 -4.05
N ASP A 25 11.73 -15.30 -3.94
CA ASP A 25 12.36 -16.43 -4.61
C ASP A 25 13.00 -17.44 -3.63
N SER A 26 13.18 -17.05 -2.36
CA SER A 26 13.78 -17.91 -1.33
C SER A 26 12.81 -18.91 -0.70
N VAL A 27 11.50 -18.64 -0.75
CA VAL A 27 10.50 -19.55 -0.18
C VAL A 27 10.27 -20.70 -1.17
N LYS A 28 10.56 -21.94 -0.76
CA LYS A 28 10.13 -23.15 -1.46
C LYS A 28 8.60 -23.36 -1.37
N SER A 29 7.82 -22.35 -1.74
CA SER A 29 6.35 -22.39 -1.72
C SER A 29 5.75 -23.15 -2.91
N GLY A 30 6.60 -23.57 -3.87
CA GLY A 30 6.15 -24.10 -5.16
C GLY A 30 5.65 -23.03 -6.13
N VAL A 31 5.58 -21.77 -5.69
CA VAL A 31 5.24 -20.60 -6.51
C VAL A 31 6.54 -19.91 -6.87
N ALA A 32 7.06 -20.18 -8.07
CA ALA A 32 8.37 -19.68 -8.53
C ALA A 32 8.47 -18.15 -8.56
N HIS A 33 7.33 -17.45 -8.64
CA HIS A 33 7.24 -15.99 -8.62
C HIS A 33 5.95 -15.59 -7.90
N TYR A 34 6.02 -15.26 -6.61
CA TYR A 34 4.92 -14.52 -5.98
C TYR A 34 4.98 -13.07 -6.47
N ALA A 35 4.55 -12.84 -7.70
CA ALA A 35 4.25 -11.50 -8.17
C ALA A 35 2.91 -11.12 -7.55
N ASN A 36 2.93 -10.18 -6.61
CA ASN A 36 1.73 -9.51 -6.13
C ASN A 36 1.03 -8.89 -7.35
N ALA A 37 0.06 -9.58 -7.96
CA ALA A 37 -0.59 -9.19 -9.22
C ALA A 37 -1.57 -8.02 -9.05
N ARG A 38 -1.12 -7.00 -8.33
CA ARG A 38 -1.85 -5.80 -7.97
C ARG A 38 -1.05 -4.59 -8.43
N LEU A 39 -1.75 -3.48 -8.57
CA LEU A 39 -1.10 -2.19 -8.79
C LEU A 39 -0.21 -1.83 -7.60
N GLU A 40 0.79 -0.98 -7.87
CA GLU A 40 1.53 -0.28 -6.82
C GLU A 40 0.53 0.37 -5.84
N PRO A 41 0.70 0.18 -4.51
CA PRO A 41 -0.32 0.51 -3.54
C PRO A 41 -0.75 1.98 -3.48
N LEU A 42 0.16 2.96 -3.55
CA LEU A 42 -0.22 4.38 -3.51
C LEU A 42 -1.09 4.76 -4.70
N THR A 43 -0.78 4.21 -5.88
CA THR A 43 -1.57 4.36 -7.10
C THR A 43 -2.95 3.73 -6.93
N LEU A 44 -3.00 2.51 -6.37
CA LEU A 44 -4.26 1.84 -6.07
C LEU A 44 -5.10 2.66 -5.08
N LEU A 45 -4.52 3.11 -3.97
CA LEU A 45 -5.21 3.89 -2.95
C LEU A 45 -5.70 5.24 -3.50
N SER A 46 -4.94 5.89 -4.38
CA SER A 46 -5.39 7.10 -5.08
C SER A 46 -6.65 6.85 -5.92
N ALA A 47 -6.72 5.71 -6.61
CA ALA A 47 -7.93 5.32 -7.34
C ALA A 47 -9.10 5.00 -6.39
N LEU A 48 -8.85 4.33 -5.25
CA LEU A 48 -9.88 4.01 -4.26
C LEU A 48 -10.40 5.24 -3.52
N ALA A 49 -9.56 6.26 -3.31
CA ALA A 49 -9.92 7.53 -2.69
C ALA A 49 -11.08 8.20 -3.44
N SER A 50 -11.08 8.14 -4.77
CA SER A 50 -12.14 8.73 -5.61
C SER A 50 -13.51 8.05 -5.53
N VAL A 51 -13.58 6.83 -4.97
CA VAL A 51 -14.82 6.02 -4.93
C VAL A 51 -15.27 5.67 -3.51
N THR A 52 -14.66 6.29 -2.50
CA THR A 52 -14.93 6.12 -1.07
C THR A 52 -14.97 7.48 -0.36
N LYS A 53 -15.58 7.55 0.83
CA LYS A 53 -15.78 8.84 1.54
C LYS A 53 -15.20 8.89 2.95
N HIS A 54 -15.15 7.75 3.64
CA HIS A 54 -14.87 7.67 5.07
C HIS A 54 -13.77 6.67 5.40
N ILE A 55 -13.69 5.55 4.69
CA ILE A 55 -12.71 4.50 4.99
C ILE A 55 -11.27 5.02 4.82
N GLY A 56 -10.42 4.80 5.82
CA GLY A 56 -9.00 5.13 5.80
C GLY A 56 -8.22 4.25 4.83
N LEU A 57 -7.16 4.81 4.26
CA LEU A 57 -6.37 4.23 3.17
C LEU A 57 -4.92 4.06 3.64
N ILE A 58 -4.60 2.85 4.11
CA ILE A 58 -3.27 2.54 4.66
C ILE A 58 -2.46 1.73 3.65
N THR A 59 -1.21 2.14 3.40
CA THR A 59 -0.25 1.31 2.66
C THR A 59 1.09 1.24 3.37
N THR A 60 1.84 0.18 3.06
CA THR A 60 3.25 0.06 3.40
C THR A 60 4.12 0.82 2.42
N ALA A 61 5.16 1.49 2.93
CA ALA A 61 6.30 1.97 2.15
C ALA A 61 7.57 1.85 3.00
N SER A 62 8.65 1.37 2.39
CA SER A 62 9.91 1.13 3.10
C SER A 62 10.69 2.44 3.31
N SER A 63 11.17 2.67 4.54
CA SER A 63 12.08 3.76 4.86
C SER A 63 13.54 3.45 4.50
N SER A 64 13.86 2.22 4.10
CA SER A 64 15.24 1.80 3.80
C SER A 64 15.64 2.06 2.35
N TYR A 65 14.69 2.01 1.43
CA TYR A 65 14.94 2.14 -0.01
C TYR A 65 14.20 3.30 -0.66
N SER A 66 13.47 4.10 0.12
CA SER A 66 12.73 5.26 -0.40
C SER A 66 13.36 6.57 0.05
N GLU A 67 13.59 7.46 -0.90
CA GLU A 67 14.01 8.83 -0.60
C GLU A 67 12.94 9.55 0.25
N PRO A 68 13.30 10.13 1.41
CA PRO A 68 12.34 10.75 2.33
C PRO A 68 11.44 11.80 1.66
N TYR A 69 12.03 12.60 0.74
CA TYR A 69 11.29 13.59 -0.03
C TYR A 69 10.18 12.97 -0.88
N ASN A 70 10.47 11.84 -1.55
CA ASN A 70 9.50 11.17 -2.40
C ASN A 70 8.36 10.57 -1.57
N VAL A 71 8.67 9.90 -0.47
CA VAL A 71 7.65 9.35 0.45
C VAL A 71 6.75 10.46 0.96
N ALA A 72 7.33 11.55 1.48
CA ALA A 72 6.58 12.69 1.98
C ALA A 72 5.64 13.28 0.90
N ARG A 73 6.16 13.51 -0.31
CA ARG A 73 5.36 14.07 -1.42
C ARG A 73 4.23 13.15 -1.84
N LEU A 74 4.47 11.84 -1.91
CA LEU A 74 3.47 10.87 -2.31
C LEU A 74 2.35 10.72 -1.27
N PHE A 75 2.69 10.60 0.01
CA PHE A 75 1.70 10.52 1.08
C PHE A 75 0.91 11.83 1.24
N ALA A 76 1.56 12.99 1.14
CA ALA A 76 0.85 14.27 1.14
C ALA A 76 -0.14 14.38 -0.03
N SER A 77 0.24 13.91 -1.22
CA SER A 77 -0.65 13.89 -2.38
C SER A 77 -1.87 12.99 -2.15
N LEU A 78 -1.66 11.79 -1.61
CA LEU A 78 -2.76 10.88 -1.26
C LEU A 78 -3.65 11.47 -0.16
N ASP A 79 -3.06 12.15 0.82
CA ASP A 79 -3.81 12.81 1.89
C ASP A 79 -4.75 13.89 1.34
N HIS A 80 -4.25 14.74 0.44
CA HIS A 80 -5.05 15.74 -0.26
C HIS A 80 -6.15 15.11 -1.14
N ILE A 81 -5.82 14.09 -1.94
CA ILE A 81 -6.78 13.41 -2.81
C ILE A 81 -7.88 12.73 -2.00
N SER A 82 -7.52 12.14 -0.86
CA SER A 82 -8.44 11.37 -0.02
C SER A 82 -9.21 12.23 0.97
N GLY A 83 -8.79 13.47 1.24
CA GLY A 83 -9.42 14.36 2.21
C GLY A 83 -9.04 14.00 3.65
N GLY A 84 -7.75 13.73 3.93
CA GLY A 84 -7.26 13.44 5.27
C GLY A 84 -7.32 11.98 5.69
N ARG A 85 -7.42 11.04 4.74
CA ARG A 85 -7.63 9.61 5.01
C ARG A 85 -6.41 8.74 4.74
N ALA A 86 -5.28 9.34 4.35
CA ALA A 86 -4.07 8.60 4.04
C ALA A 86 -3.35 8.17 5.31
N SER A 87 -2.73 7.00 5.28
CA SER A 87 -1.90 6.53 6.39
C SER A 87 -0.77 5.62 5.90
N TRP A 88 0.37 5.73 6.59
CA TRP A 88 1.61 5.03 6.25
C TRP A 88 1.93 3.97 7.31
N ASN A 89 1.99 2.71 6.88
CA ASN A 89 2.65 1.64 7.62
C ASN A 89 4.16 1.68 7.33
N VAL A 90 4.93 2.31 8.22
CA VAL A 90 6.39 2.46 8.09
C VAL A 90 7.08 1.12 8.35
N VAL A 91 7.95 0.71 7.45
CA VAL A 91 8.77 -0.51 7.60
C VAL A 91 10.21 -0.24 7.16
N THR A 92 11.17 -1.01 7.66
CA THR A 92 12.58 -0.90 7.28
C THR A 92 13.00 -1.89 6.18
N SER A 93 12.04 -2.53 5.50
CA SER A 93 12.31 -3.77 4.74
C SER A 93 12.97 -4.85 5.62
N ALA A 94 12.87 -6.11 5.22
CA ALA A 94 13.37 -7.20 6.06
C ALA A 94 13.84 -8.42 5.27
N MET A 95 13.57 -8.47 3.96
CA MET A 95 13.89 -9.62 3.15
C MET A 95 15.20 -9.42 2.41
N ASP A 96 16.02 -10.47 2.35
CA ASP A 96 17.31 -10.45 1.65
C ASP A 96 17.11 -10.10 0.16
N GLU A 97 15.99 -10.53 -0.42
CA GLU A 97 15.59 -10.21 -1.79
C GLU A 97 15.31 -8.72 -2.00
N GLU A 98 14.95 -7.96 -0.96
CA GLU A 98 14.80 -6.50 -1.04
C GLU A 98 16.16 -5.78 -1.05
N ALA A 99 17.23 -6.47 -0.65
CA ALA A 99 18.59 -5.94 -0.61
C ALA A 99 19.45 -6.30 -1.84
N ARG A 100 18.95 -7.18 -2.72
CA ARG A 100 19.64 -7.62 -3.95
C ARG A 100 19.33 -6.71 -5.12
#